data_AF-A0A9D6JYJ4-F1
#
_entry.id   AF-A0A9D6JYJ4-F1
#
_cell.length_a   1.000
_cell.length_b   1.000
_cell.length_c   1.000
_cell.angle_alpha   90.00
_cell.angle_beta   90.00
_cell.angle_gamma   90.00
#
_symmetry.space_group_name_H-M   'P 1'
#
loop_
_entity.id
_entity.type
_entity.pdbx_description
1 polymer ?
#
loop_
_entity_poly.entity_id
_entity_poly.type
_entity_poly.pdbx_seq_one_letter_code
_entity_poly.pdbx_strand_id
1 'polypeptide(L)'
;PSSMLEANIGVWARTYLNDHQIDRMGRPAINTVFIPSAMKDAFNAGMPKHDRRDFRDEVVATLVALGNPEGIANALADFLLPDILTIDTSAAAGFPNGRHPPDDVIDIELGLISGGAITTDCVGSDSAFTPTFPYLAAANP
;
A
#
# COMPACT_ATOMS: atom_id res chain seq x y z
N PRO A 1 5.19 -11.41 -23.50
CA PRO A 1 5.57 -10.55 -22.34
C PRO A 1 4.71 -10.83 -21.10
N SER A 2 3.37 -10.75 -21.20
CA SER A 2 2.43 -11.13 -20.14
C SER A 2 2.28 -12.65 -19.97
N SER A 3 2.48 -13.42 -21.04
CA SER A 3 2.50 -14.89 -21.02
C SER A 3 3.68 -15.53 -20.26
N MET A 4 4.61 -14.72 -19.74
CA MET A 4 5.78 -15.17 -18.96
C MET A 4 5.62 -14.87 -17.47
N LEU A 5 4.53 -14.20 -17.08
CA LEU A 5 4.25 -13.83 -15.70
C LEU A 5 3.25 -14.84 -15.14
N GLU A 6 3.50 -15.31 -13.92
CA GLU A 6 2.56 -16.17 -13.21
C GLU A 6 1.25 -15.42 -12.92
N ALA A 7 0.18 -16.17 -12.60
CA ALA A 7 -1.13 -15.59 -12.33
C ALA A 7 -1.07 -14.51 -11.23
N ASN A 8 -0.21 -14.71 -10.23
CA ASN A 8 0.01 -13.79 -9.12
C ASN A 8 1.43 -13.24 -9.15
N ILE A 9 1.56 -11.92 -9.08
CA ILE A 9 2.83 -11.21 -9.07
C ILE A 9 2.92 -10.42 -7.75
N GLY A 10 4.02 -10.58 -7.03
CA GLY A 10 4.35 -9.74 -5.87
C GLY A 10 5.43 -8.73 -6.23
N VAL A 11 5.16 -7.44 -5.99
CA VAL A 11 6.09 -6.34 -6.27
C VAL A 11 6.41 -5.59 -4.98
N TRP A 12 7.69 -5.37 -4.74
CA TRP A 12 8.20 -4.43 -3.74
C TRP A 12 9.52 -3.84 -4.24
N ALA A 13 9.81 -2.62 -3.82
CA ALA A 13 11.05 -1.93 -4.12
C ALA A 13 12.00 -1.97 -2.92
N ARG A 14 13.30 -1.89 -3.21
CA ARG A 14 14.36 -1.69 -2.22
C ARG A 14 15.29 -0.61 -2.71
N THR A 15 15.71 0.27 -1.81
CA THR A 15 16.73 1.28 -2.09
C THR A 15 18.03 0.85 -1.43
N TYR A 16 19.11 0.88 -2.22
CA TYR A 16 20.44 0.53 -1.75
C TYR A 16 21.36 1.74 -1.82
N LEU A 17 22.16 1.92 -0.78
CA LEU A 17 23.29 2.85 -0.74
C LEU A 17 24.54 2.05 -0.38
N ASN A 18 25.54 2.00 -1.27
CA ASN A 18 26.79 1.25 -1.06
C ASN A 18 26.55 -0.22 -0.65
N ASP A 19 25.71 -0.94 -1.39
CA ASP A 19 25.29 -2.33 -1.12
C ASP A 19 24.54 -2.56 0.21
N HIS A 20 24.22 -1.49 0.96
CA HIS A 20 23.37 -1.54 2.14
C HIS A 20 21.93 -1.15 1.81
N GLN A 21 20.97 -2.01 2.15
CA GLN A 21 19.55 -1.71 2.00
C GLN A 21 19.15 -0.66 3.05
N ILE A 22 18.70 0.51 2.59
CA ILE A 22 18.33 1.62 3.47
C ILE A 22 16.83 1.88 3.51
N ASP A 23 16.08 1.30 2.58
CA ASP A 23 14.62 1.46 2.49
C ASP A 23 13.99 0.32 1.69
N ARG A 24 12.71 0.08 1.94
CA ARG A 24 11.84 -0.76 1.13
C ARG A 24 10.40 -0.27 1.17
N MET A 25 9.66 -0.57 0.11
CA MET A 25 8.25 -0.20 -0.02
C MET A 25 7.52 -1.23 -0.88
N GLY A 26 6.35 -1.68 -0.45
CA GLY A 26 5.44 -2.48 -1.26
C GLY A 26 4.12 -1.76 -1.53
N ARG A 27 3.19 -1.88 -0.59
CA ARG A 27 1.90 -1.23 -0.61
C ARG A 27 2.02 0.21 -0.08
N PRO A 28 1.18 1.12 -0.55
CA PRO A 28 1.10 2.46 0.02
C PRO A 28 0.74 2.40 1.52
N ALA A 29 1.10 3.45 2.24
CA ALA A 29 0.86 3.66 3.67
C ALA A 29 1.47 2.66 4.69
N ILE A 30 1.97 1.47 4.31
CA ILE A 30 2.42 0.47 5.29
C ILE A 30 3.54 0.98 6.20
N ASN A 31 4.67 1.37 5.62
CA ASN A 31 5.85 1.86 6.36
C ASN A 31 5.60 3.22 7.05
N THR A 32 4.72 4.05 6.48
CA THR A 32 4.53 5.43 6.95
C THR A 32 3.51 5.52 8.08
N VAL A 33 2.42 4.74 8.02
CA VAL A 33 1.32 4.80 9.00
C VAL A 33 1.52 3.82 10.15
N PHE A 34 1.91 2.59 9.85
CA PHE A 34 1.86 1.51 10.85
C PHE A 34 3.18 1.23 11.54
N ILE A 35 4.31 1.58 10.93
CA ILE A 35 5.64 1.26 11.48
C ILE A 35 6.13 2.40 12.37
N PRO A 36 6.28 2.17 13.70
CA PRO A 36 6.76 3.19 14.62
C PRO A 36 8.16 3.66 14.23
N SER A 37 8.48 4.93 14.49
CA SER A 37 9.79 5.51 14.12
C SER A 37 10.97 4.74 14.71
N ALA A 38 10.83 4.17 15.92
CA ALA A 38 11.86 3.34 16.56
C ALA A 38 12.14 2.01 15.84
N MET A 39 11.22 1.55 14.99
CA MET A 39 11.32 0.29 14.25
C MET A 39 11.56 0.51 12.75
N LYS A 40 11.58 1.76 12.26
CA LYS A 40 11.75 2.06 10.83
C LYS A 40 13.06 1.50 10.27
N ASP A 41 14.17 1.61 10.99
CA ASP A 41 15.45 1.05 10.52
C ASP A 41 15.39 -0.48 10.37
N ALA A 42 14.77 -1.17 11.33
CA ALA A 42 14.57 -2.61 11.28
C ALA A 42 13.63 -3.03 10.14
N PHE A 43 12.54 -2.27 9.92
CA PHE A 43 11.64 -2.48 8.80
C PHE A 43 12.38 -2.27 7.47
N ASN A 44 13.06 -1.14 7.30
CA ASN A 44 13.75 -0.75 6.08
C ASN A 44 14.88 -1.71 5.70
N ALA A 45 15.61 -2.27 6.66
CA ALA A 45 16.65 -3.27 6.43
C ALA A 45 16.09 -4.71 6.24
N GLY A 46 14.83 -4.94 6.59
CA GLY A 46 14.18 -6.24 6.58
C GLY A 46 13.75 -6.74 5.19
N MET A 47 13.15 -7.94 5.18
CA MET A 47 12.55 -8.55 4.00
C MET A 47 11.05 -8.73 4.24
N PRO A 48 10.17 -8.42 3.26
CA PRO A 48 8.73 -8.47 3.47
C PRO A 48 8.20 -9.79 4.02
N LYS A 49 8.85 -10.92 3.68
CA LYS A 49 8.49 -12.25 4.21
C LYS A 49 8.51 -12.36 5.74
N HIS A 50 9.19 -11.45 6.44
CA HIS A 50 9.24 -11.41 7.91
C HIS A 50 8.23 -10.44 8.52
N ASP A 51 7.50 -9.65 7.72
CA ASP A 51 6.68 -8.54 8.24
C ASP A 51 5.62 -9.00 9.23
N ARG A 52 4.95 -10.11 8.93
CA ARG A 52 3.93 -10.67 9.82
C ARG A 52 4.49 -11.12 11.17
N ARG A 53 5.76 -11.56 11.19
CA ARG A 53 6.44 -11.96 12.43
C ARG A 53 6.88 -10.74 13.24
N ASP A 54 7.38 -9.72 12.55
CA ASP A 54 8.12 -8.62 13.19
C ASP A 54 7.27 -7.37 13.49
N PHE A 55 6.22 -7.11 12.70
CA PHE A 55 5.50 -5.84 12.73
C PHE A 55 3.97 -5.97 12.79
N ARG A 56 3.41 -7.19 12.73
CA ARG A 56 1.95 -7.39 12.72
C ARG A 56 1.28 -6.80 13.95
N ASP A 57 1.88 -6.93 15.12
CA ASP A 57 1.30 -6.42 16.37
C ASP A 57 1.18 -4.89 16.35
N GLU A 58 2.16 -4.18 15.77
CA GLU A 58 2.11 -2.72 15.58
C GLU A 58 1.02 -2.29 14.58
N VAL A 59 0.86 -3.05 13.48
CA VAL A 59 -0.22 -2.83 12.51
C VAL A 59 -1.58 -3.00 13.18
N VAL A 60 -1.77 -4.10 13.93
CA VAL A 60 -3.03 -4.36 14.66
C VAL A 60 -3.29 -3.28 15.71
N ALA A 61 -2.28 -2.92 16.51
CA ALA A 61 -2.40 -1.89 17.55
C ALA A 61 -2.82 -0.54 16.94
N THR A 62 -2.21 -0.15 15.82
CA THR A 62 -2.56 1.07 15.09
C THR A 62 -3.98 1.00 14.55
N LEU A 63 -4.40 -0.11 13.92
CA LEU A 63 -5.76 -0.29 13.40
C LEU A 63 -6.83 -0.23 14.50
N VAL A 64 -6.56 -0.81 15.67
CA VAL A 64 -7.44 -0.69 16.84
C VAL A 64 -7.50 0.75 17.34
N ALA A 65 -6.36 1.44 17.40
CA ALA A 65 -6.30 2.85 17.78
C ALA A 65 -7.06 3.77 16.80
N LEU A 66 -7.14 3.38 15.52
CA LEU A 66 -7.95 4.04 14.49
C LEU A 66 -9.45 3.70 14.58
N GLY A 67 -9.87 2.88 15.54
CA GLY A 67 -11.27 2.60 15.85
C GLY A 67 -11.81 1.28 15.29
N ASN A 68 -10.96 0.42 14.71
CA ASN A 68 -11.41 -0.89 14.23
C ASN A 68 -11.65 -1.87 15.40
N PRO A 69 -12.71 -2.69 15.33
CA PRO A 69 -12.83 -3.85 16.21
C PRO A 69 -11.64 -4.79 16.03
N GLU A 70 -11.20 -5.44 17.12
CA GLU A 70 -10.00 -6.29 17.14
C GLU A 70 -10.01 -7.38 16.05
N GLY A 71 -11.15 -8.02 15.80
CA GLY A 71 -11.28 -9.02 14.73
C GLY A 71 -11.06 -8.45 13.32
N ILE A 72 -11.55 -7.23 13.08
CA ILE A 72 -11.36 -6.51 11.81
C ILE A 72 -9.90 -6.06 11.68
N ALA A 73 -9.31 -5.52 12.76
CA ALA A 73 -7.92 -5.11 12.78
C ALA A 73 -6.97 -6.28 12.46
N ASN A 74 -7.23 -7.46 13.02
CA ASN A 74 -6.48 -8.68 12.71
C ASN A 74 -6.59 -9.07 11.22
N ALA A 75 -7.82 -9.10 10.67
CA ALA A 75 -8.04 -9.46 9.28
C ALA A 75 -7.38 -8.46 8.31
N LEU A 76 -7.46 -7.17 8.61
CA LEU A 76 -6.79 -6.11 7.86
C LEU A 76 -5.27 -6.24 7.94
N ALA A 77 -4.70 -6.49 9.12
CA ALA A 77 -3.26 -6.71 9.24
C ALA A 77 -2.76 -7.91 8.41
N ASP A 78 -3.54 -9.00 8.35
CA ASP A 78 -3.22 -10.18 7.54
C ASP A 78 -3.34 -9.91 6.03
N PHE A 79 -4.23 -9.01 5.63
CA PHE A 79 -4.38 -8.54 4.26
C PHE A 79 -3.27 -7.55 3.84
N LEU A 80 -2.88 -6.65 4.74
CA LEU A 80 -1.91 -5.59 4.49
C LEU A 80 -0.46 -6.08 4.54
N LEU A 81 -0.17 -7.13 5.32
CA LEU A 81 1.15 -7.75 5.42
C LEU A 81 1.22 -9.08 4.65
N PRO A 82 2.36 -9.44 4.04
CA PRO A 82 3.60 -8.66 3.97
C PRO A 82 3.45 -7.41 3.11
N ASP A 83 4.32 -6.43 3.31
CA ASP A 83 4.33 -5.19 2.52
C ASP A 83 4.77 -5.47 1.07
N ILE A 84 3.83 -5.98 0.28
CA ILE A 84 3.99 -6.39 -1.11
C ILE A 84 2.73 -5.97 -1.89
N LEU A 85 2.93 -5.18 -2.94
CA LEU A 85 1.88 -4.92 -3.91
C LEU A 85 1.60 -6.21 -4.69
N THR A 86 0.40 -6.74 -4.56
CA THR A 86 0.01 -8.02 -5.18
C THR A 86 -0.83 -7.74 -6.41
N ILE A 87 -0.46 -8.34 -7.54
CA ILE A 87 -1.20 -8.28 -8.80
C ILE A 87 -1.66 -9.69 -9.17
N ASP A 88 -2.97 -9.89 -9.22
CA ASP A 88 -3.61 -11.01 -9.89
C ASP A 88 -3.94 -10.59 -11.34
N THR A 89 -3.21 -11.17 -12.29
CA THR A 89 -3.35 -10.90 -13.73
C THR A 89 -4.64 -11.48 -14.34
N SER A 90 -5.35 -12.33 -13.60
CA SER A 90 -6.65 -12.89 -13.99
C SER A 90 -7.84 -12.06 -13.48
N ALA A 91 -7.60 -11.14 -12.54
CA ALA A 91 -8.61 -10.26 -11.98
C ALA A 91 -8.61 -8.88 -12.68
N ALA A 92 -9.69 -8.13 -12.50
CA ALA A 92 -9.75 -6.74 -12.95
C ALA A 92 -8.65 -5.91 -12.25
N ALA A 93 -7.99 -5.03 -12.99
CA ALA A 93 -7.05 -4.07 -12.43
C ALA A 93 -7.78 -3.02 -11.56
N GLY A 94 -7.01 -2.30 -10.77
CA GLY A 94 -7.50 -1.25 -9.85
C GLY A 94 -7.20 -1.59 -8.41
N PHE A 95 -7.12 -0.60 -7.54
CA PHE A 95 -6.75 -0.83 -6.15
C PHE A 95 -7.71 -1.83 -5.47
N PRO A 96 -7.22 -2.87 -4.76
CA PRO A 96 -5.82 -3.14 -4.38
C PRO A 96 -5.03 -4.02 -5.37
N ASN A 97 -5.63 -4.47 -6.47
CA ASN A 97 -4.99 -5.20 -7.58
C ASN A 97 -4.23 -4.24 -8.54
N GLY A 98 -3.24 -3.53 -7.99
CA GLY A 98 -2.57 -2.41 -8.65
C GLY A 98 -3.30 -1.09 -8.37
N ARG A 99 -3.37 -0.20 -9.36
CA ARG A 99 -4.19 1.02 -9.32
C ARG A 99 -4.47 1.53 -10.73
N HIS A 100 -5.64 2.08 -10.95
CA HIS A 100 -5.90 2.93 -12.10
C HIS A 100 -5.39 4.35 -11.86
N PRO A 101 -5.18 5.14 -12.92
CA PRO A 101 -4.88 6.56 -12.78
C PRO A 101 -5.86 7.33 -11.88
N PRO A 102 -7.20 7.21 -12.03
CA PRO A 102 -8.16 7.92 -11.18
C PRO A 102 -8.40 7.29 -9.80
N ASP A 103 -7.77 6.16 -9.47
CA ASP A 103 -7.92 5.59 -8.13
C ASP A 103 -7.22 6.52 -7.12
N ASP A 104 -8.01 7.20 -6.30
CA ASP A 104 -7.50 7.94 -5.15
C ASP A 104 -7.16 6.97 -4.02
N VAL A 105 -5.94 6.46 -4.10
CA VAL A 105 -5.44 5.43 -3.20
C VAL A 105 -5.47 5.89 -1.74
N ILE A 106 -5.20 7.16 -1.47
CA ILE A 106 -5.17 7.67 -0.08
C ILE A 106 -6.59 7.72 0.48
N ASP A 107 -7.57 8.21 -0.28
CA ASP A 107 -8.98 8.20 0.14
C ASP A 107 -9.49 6.76 0.39
N ILE A 108 -9.15 5.83 -0.51
CA ILE A 108 -9.49 4.40 -0.37
C ILE A 108 -8.85 3.79 0.89
N GLU A 109 -7.56 4.04 1.11
CA GLU A 109 -6.83 3.51 2.27
C GLU A 109 -7.32 4.12 3.58
N LEU A 110 -7.52 5.44 3.65
CA LEU A 110 -8.10 6.11 4.82
C LEU A 110 -9.46 5.51 5.17
N GLY A 111 -10.32 5.31 4.17
CA GLY A 111 -11.62 4.66 4.35
C GLY A 111 -11.47 3.24 4.90
N LEU A 112 -10.55 2.45 4.33
CA LEU A 112 -10.29 1.08 4.76
C LEU A 112 -9.78 1.00 6.20
N ILE A 113 -8.75 1.78 6.55
CA ILE A 113 -8.04 1.66 7.83
C ILE A 113 -8.76 2.36 8.98
N SER A 114 -9.68 3.29 8.70
CA SER A 114 -10.49 3.97 9.71
C SER A 114 -11.88 3.36 9.89
N GLY A 115 -12.20 2.26 9.20
CA GLY A 115 -13.54 1.69 9.19
C GLY A 115 -14.59 2.64 8.60
N GLY A 116 -14.18 3.52 7.68
CA GLY A 116 -15.02 4.52 7.02
C GLY A 116 -15.19 5.84 7.79
N ALA A 117 -14.51 6.03 8.92
CA ALA A 117 -14.60 7.28 9.69
C ALA A 117 -13.88 8.46 9.01
N ILE A 118 -12.82 8.17 8.25
CA ILE A 118 -12.05 9.14 7.47
C ILE A 118 -12.09 8.65 6.01
N THR A 119 -12.72 9.41 5.14
CA THR A 119 -12.93 9.01 3.74
C THR A 119 -12.17 9.87 2.74
N THR A 120 -11.46 10.91 3.20
CA THR A 120 -10.68 11.77 2.31
C THR A 120 -9.50 12.43 3.00
N ASP A 121 -8.41 12.68 2.27
CA ASP A 121 -7.32 13.58 2.69
C ASP A 121 -7.52 15.04 2.25
N CYS A 122 -8.65 15.31 1.57
CA CYS A 122 -9.01 16.60 0.97
C CYS A 122 -8.10 17.03 -0.20
N VAL A 123 -7.38 16.11 -0.84
CA VAL A 123 -6.47 16.37 -1.97
C VAL A 123 -6.92 15.58 -3.19
N GLY A 124 -7.68 16.24 -4.08
CA GLY A 124 -8.11 15.66 -5.34
C GLY A 124 -7.10 15.86 -6.48
N SER A 125 -7.38 15.22 -7.62
CA SER A 125 -6.67 15.49 -8.87
C SER A 125 -6.95 16.90 -9.38
N ASP A 126 -5.91 17.63 -9.79
CA ASP A 126 -6.06 18.98 -10.34
C ASP A 126 -6.87 19.01 -11.64
N SER A 127 -6.79 17.95 -12.44
CA SER A 127 -7.51 17.77 -13.70
C SER A 127 -7.89 16.30 -13.89
N ALA A 128 -9.02 16.05 -14.56
CA ALA A 128 -9.49 14.70 -14.82
C ALA A 128 -8.58 13.96 -15.82
N PHE A 129 -8.17 12.72 -15.48
CA PHE A 129 -7.43 11.85 -16.39
C PHE A 129 -8.26 11.54 -17.64
N THR A 130 -7.60 11.48 -18.81
CA THR A 130 -8.26 11.03 -20.05
C THR A 130 -8.45 9.52 -20.03
N PRO A 131 -9.41 8.93 -20.77
CA PRO A 131 -9.65 7.48 -20.75
C PRO A 131 -8.65 6.68 -21.60
N THR A 132 -7.74 7.33 -22.32
CA THR A 132 -6.77 6.68 -23.21
C THR A 132 -5.36 7.07 -22.86
N PHE A 133 -4.44 6.12 -22.98
CA PHE A 133 -3.01 6.36 -22.78
C PHE A 133 -2.51 7.56 -23.62
N PRO A 134 -1.69 8.47 -23.06
CA PRO A 134 -0.98 8.38 -21.77
C PRO A 134 -1.79 8.84 -20.55
N TYR A 135 -3.11 8.99 -20.65
CA TYR A 135 -4.03 9.38 -19.58
C TYR A 135 -3.86 10.83 -19.07
N LEU A 136 -2.92 11.59 -19.64
CA LEU A 136 -2.63 12.97 -19.24
C LEU A 136 -3.75 13.93 -19.66
N ALA A 137 -4.14 14.80 -18.75
CA ALA A 137 -4.97 15.97 -19.03
C ALA A 137 -4.16 17.10 -19.68
N ALA A 138 -4.83 18.16 -20.13
CA ALA A 138 -4.15 19.40 -20.49
C ALA A 138 -3.48 20.02 -19.26
N ALA A 139 -2.38 20.76 -19.47
CA ALA A 139 -1.70 21.45 -18.38
C ALA A 139 -2.63 22.50 -17.75
N ASN A 140 -2.55 22.66 -16.42
CA ASN A 140 -3.22 23.75 -15.73
C ASN A 140 -2.65 25.10 -16.21
N PRO A 141 -3.49 26.15 -16.33
CA PRO A 141 -3.06 27.48 -16.75
C PRO A 141 -2.14 28.18 -15.73
#